data_AF-A0AAN9QPH6-F1
#
_entry.id   AF-A0AAN9QPH6-F1
#
_cell.length_a   1.000
_cell.length_b   1.000
_cell.length_c   1.000
_cell.angle_alpha   90.00
_cell.angle_beta   90.00
_cell.angle_gamma   90.00
#
_symmetry.space_group_name_H-M   'P 1'
#
loop_
_entity.id
_entity.type
_entity.pdbx_description
1 polymer ?
#
loop_
_entity_poly.entity_id
_entity_poly.type
_entity_poly.pdbx_seq_one_letter_code
_entity_poly.pdbx_strand_id
1 'polypeptide(L)'
;MEQKRVKMKKMKARNLPLPRKVKEEEAPKKLVELSLPWKEHDLTTITKDGEPERKQGKHDAQHVNPDGQEHEPSRESQSLFLLSHKSFKSGPLSGVGGSFFFTMATGVNRKISAASARAHTRRPKKTNSSQLPSGMLRTTLAVVFIGFLAWAYKVVQPPPPKICGSPDGPPITAARIKLRDGRHLAFKEHGVPKDAATYKIIYVHPFDSCRHDAVIAHNVSPDIVEKLGVYSVSFDRPGYGESDPDPNWTLKSIALDIEELADQLGLGPKFYIVGYSIGGQVVWNCLKYIPHRLAGAVLIAPAINFWWPGLPANLTTEAYNLQKLPDQWAFRVAHYLPWLTYWWNTQRWFPSSNVVARSPDVLSDSDKELVLKFTDRKTYEAQVRQQGEHESVYRDLIIAFGSWEYSPLDLENPFPNNEGSVHLWQGDEDLLVPATLQRFIVQKLPWIHYHELKGSGHLLAHADGVGDTIIKSLLHVK
;
A
#
# COMPACT_ATOMS: atom_id res chain seq x y z
N MET A 1 -6.02 -24.20 58.39
CA MET A 1 -4.94 -23.65 57.55
C MET A 1 -3.73 -24.56 57.67
N GLU A 2 -3.01 -24.77 56.57
CA GLU A 2 -1.70 -25.43 56.49
C GLU A 2 -1.52 -26.74 57.28
N GLN A 3 -2.08 -27.86 56.78
CA GLN A 3 -1.53 -29.23 56.93
C GLN A 3 -2.40 -30.38 56.37
N LYS A 4 -3.47 -30.10 55.61
CA LYS A 4 -4.31 -31.14 54.95
C LYS A 4 -4.17 -31.25 53.42
N ARG A 5 -3.12 -30.69 52.81
CA ARG A 5 -2.90 -30.75 51.34
C ARG A 5 -1.71 -31.59 50.85
N VAL A 6 -1.00 -32.30 51.72
CA VAL A 6 0.20 -33.08 51.33
C VAL A 6 -0.05 -34.60 51.25
N LYS A 7 -1.26 -35.09 51.55
CA LYS A 7 -1.57 -36.54 51.53
C LYS A 7 -2.37 -37.03 50.31
N MET A 8 -2.40 -36.27 49.22
CA MET A 8 -3.10 -36.65 47.98
C MET A 8 -2.19 -36.63 46.74
N LYS A 9 -0.90 -36.99 46.93
CA LYS A 9 0.10 -37.07 45.85
C LYS A 9 0.90 -38.38 45.77
N LYS A 10 0.44 -39.46 46.41
CA LYS A 10 1.03 -40.80 46.27
C LYS A 10 -0.04 -41.89 46.29
N MET A 11 -0.68 -42.13 45.15
CA MET A 11 -1.20 -43.45 44.77
C MET A 11 -1.77 -43.41 43.35
N LYS A 12 -1.54 -44.49 42.61
CA LYS A 12 -1.91 -44.75 41.20
C LYS A 12 -0.95 -44.24 40.13
N ALA A 13 0.30 -44.70 40.22
CA ALA A 13 1.04 -45.12 39.03
C ALA A 13 0.75 -46.61 38.80
N ARG A 14 0.00 -46.96 37.75
CA ARG A 14 0.04 -48.25 37.03
C ARG A 14 -0.92 -48.21 35.84
N ASN A 15 -0.34 -48.48 34.67
CA ASN A 15 -0.93 -48.95 33.42
C ASN A 15 -1.79 -47.97 32.59
N LEU A 16 -1.17 -47.34 31.59
CA LEU A 16 -1.74 -47.20 30.24
C LEU A 16 -0.61 -47.01 29.20
N PRO A 17 -0.79 -47.47 27.94
CA PRO A 17 0.31 -47.88 27.05
C PRO A 17 0.88 -46.75 26.17
N LEU A 18 2.14 -46.93 25.77
CA LEU A 18 2.90 -46.09 24.83
C LEU A 18 2.23 -46.02 23.45
N PRO A 19 2.26 -44.86 22.75
CA PRO A 19 1.78 -44.76 21.38
C PRO A 19 2.71 -45.49 20.41
N ARG A 20 2.11 -46.34 19.55
CA ARG A 20 2.76 -47.04 18.44
C ARG A 20 3.30 -46.04 17.41
N LYS A 21 4.53 -46.29 16.94
CA LYS A 21 5.06 -45.73 15.69
C LYS A 21 4.11 -46.07 14.55
N VAL A 22 3.54 -45.06 13.89
CA VAL A 22 2.88 -45.21 12.60
C VAL A 22 3.96 -45.09 11.53
N LYS A 23 4.02 -46.11 10.67
CA LYS A 23 4.89 -46.18 9.49
C LYS A 23 4.43 -45.15 8.47
N GLU A 24 5.39 -44.50 7.82
CA GLU A 24 5.20 -43.84 6.53
C GLU A 24 4.64 -44.87 5.55
N GLU A 25 3.50 -44.53 4.93
CA GLU A 25 2.94 -45.24 3.81
C GLU A 25 2.90 -44.27 2.63
N GLU A 26 3.74 -44.57 1.63
CA GLU A 26 3.84 -43.83 0.37
C GLU A 26 2.51 -43.90 -0.39
N ALA A 27 1.96 -42.73 -0.75
CA ALA A 27 0.85 -42.63 -1.68
C ALA A 27 1.35 -42.79 -3.13
N PRO A 28 0.70 -43.62 -3.97
CA PRO A 28 1.13 -43.83 -5.35
C PRO A 28 0.75 -42.63 -6.24
N LYS A 29 1.77 -42.08 -6.91
CA LYS A 29 1.64 -41.17 -8.05
C LYS A 29 0.83 -41.86 -9.16
N LYS A 30 -0.31 -41.29 -9.51
CA LYS A 30 -0.91 -41.46 -10.85
C LYS A 30 -1.07 -40.08 -11.48
N LEU A 31 -0.15 -39.78 -12.39
CA LEU A 31 -0.38 -38.83 -13.47
C LEU A 31 -1.51 -39.38 -14.34
N VAL A 32 -2.53 -38.58 -14.58
CA VAL A 32 -3.42 -38.72 -15.73
C VAL A 32 -3.24 -37.45 -16.54
N GLU A 33 -2.47 -37.57 -17.63
CA GLU A 33 -2.51 -36.63 -18.75
C GLU A 33 -3.90 -36.74 -19.38
N LEU A 34 -4.65 -35.64 -19.36
CA LEU A 34 -5.82 -35.44 -20.22
C LEU A 34 -5.50 -34.26 -21.13
N SER A 35 -4.88 -34.59 -22.26
CA SER A 35 -4.88 -33.78 -23.46
C SER A 35 -6.28 -33.84 -24.07
N LEU A 36 -6.96 -32.70 -24.18
CA LEU A 36 -8.09 -32.54 -25.08
C LEU A 36 -7.90 -31.30 -25.95
N PRO A 37 -8.22 -31.41 -27.25
CA PRO A 37 -7.80 -30.45 -28.26
C PRO A 37 -8.74 -29.25 -28.35
N TRP A 38 -8.13 -28.12 -28.65
CA TRP A 38 -8.76 -26.89 -29.10
C TRP A 38 -9.61 -27.15 -30.35
N LYS A 39 -10.88 -26.73 -30.32
CA LYS A 39 -11.69 -26.51 -31.53
C LYS A 39 -12.04 -25.04 -31.60
N GLU A 40 -11.48 -24.38 -32.60
CA GLU A 40 -11.95 -23.10 -33.13
C GLU A 40 -13.43 -23.25 -33.53
N HIS A 41 -14.25 -22.30 -33.11
CA HIS A 41 -15.56 -22.08 -33.73
C HIS A 41 -15.67 -20.64 -34.18
N ASP A 42 -16.02 -20.55 -35.47
CA ASP A 42 -16.16 -19.37 -36.30
C ASP A 42 -17.01 -18.27 -35.68
N LEU A 43 -16.49 -17.05 -35.85
CA LEU A 43 -17.23 -15.80 -35.84
C LEU A 43 -18.23 -15.81 -37.00
N THR A 44 -19.53 -15.79 -36.69
CA THR A 44 -20.55 -15.36 -37.63
C THR A 44 -21.36 -14.21 -37.07
N THR A 45 -21.24 -13.10 -37.79
CA THR A 45 -22.07 -11.90 -37.84
C THR A 45 -23.56 -12.16 -37.60
N ILE A 46 -24.14 -11.44 -36.65
CA ILE A 46 -25.59 -11.17 -36.61
C ILE A 46 -25.78 -9.65 -36.70
N THR A 47 -26.36 -9.26 -37.83
CA THR A 47 -26.91 -7.93 -38.11
C THR A 47 -28.13 -7.67 -37.23
N LYS A 48 -28.29 -6.43 -36.74
CA LYS A 48 -29.55 -5.93 -36.20
C LYS A 48 -29.90 -4.62 -36.90
N ASP A 49 -30.84 -4.73 -37.84
CA ASP A 49 -31.71 -3.63 -38.26
C ASP A 49 -32.95 -3.63 -37.36
N GLY A 50 -33.48 -2.44 -37.04
CA GLY A 50 -34.83 -2.26 -36.52
C GLY A 50 -34.99 -1.20 -35.42
N GLU A 51 -34.97 0.08 -35.81
CA GLU A 51 -35.78 1.11 -35.14
C GLU A 51 -37.29 0.85 -35.39
N PRO A 52 -38.19 1.42 -34.56
CA PRO A 52 -38.84 2.66 -35.02
C PRO A 52 -39.09 3.74 -33.94
N GLU A 53 -38.88 4.98 -34.39
CA GLU A 53 -39.68 6.22 -34.22
C GLU A 53 -40.24 6.70 -32.86
N ARG A 54 -39.63 7.82 -32.43
CA ARG A 54 -40.19 9.12 -31.98
C ARG A 54 -41.72 9.26 -31.77
N LYS A 55 -42.07 9.85 -30.61
CA LYS A 55 -43.02 10.97 -30.54
C LYS A 55 -42.50 12.14 -29.70
N GLN A 56 -42.95 13.30 -30.14
CA GLN A 56 -42.45 14.66 -29.95
C GLN A 56 -43.23 15.38 -28.84
N GLY A 57 -42.56 16.26 -28.10
CA GLY A 57 -43.20 17.24 -27.21
C GLY A 57 -42.33 18.49 -27.11
N LYS A 58 -42.81 19.58 -27.71
CA LYS A 58 -42.20 20.92 -27.79
C LYS A 58 -42.27 21.64 -26.44
N HIS A 59 -41.31 22.50 -26.14
CA HIS A 59 -41.58 23.91 -25.82
C HIS A 59 -40.31 24.77 -25.93
N ASP A 60 -40.48 25.89 -26.64
CA ASP A 60 -39.51 26.93 -26.96
C ASP A 60 -39.16 27.82 -25.75
N ALA A 61 -37.92 28.34 -25.71
CA ALA A 61 -37.65 29.77 -25.52
C ALA A 61 -36.19 30.10 -25.87
N GLN A 62 -36.06 31.13 -26.71
CA GLN A 62 -34.84 31.68 -27.29
C GLN A 62 -34.09 32.58 -26.30
N HIS A 63 -32.74 32.57 -26.36
CA HIS A 63 -31.99 33.82 -26.42
C HIS A 63 -30.61 33.61 -27.09
N VAL A 64 -30.41 34.37 -28.16
CA VAL A 64 -29.19 34.65 -28.93
C VAL A 64 -28.64 35.96 -28.30
N ASN A 65 -27.34 36.26 -28.10
CA ASN A 65 -26.22 36.35 -29.05
C ASN A 65 -24.91 36.74 -28.27
N PRO A 66 -23.78 37.11 -28.91
CA PRO A 66 -22.57 36.27 -28.99
C PRO A 66 -21.33 36.91 -28.32
N ASP A 67 -20.27 36.13 -28.14
CA ASP A 67 -18.92 36.57 -28.51
C ASP A 67 -18.00 35.36 -28.61
N GLY A 68 -17.44 35.19 -29.80
CA GLY A 68 -16.56 34.09 -30.14
C GLY A 68 -15.13 34.38 -29.69
N GLN A 69 -14.47 33.32 -29.22
CA GLN A 69 -13.07 33.08 -29.50
C GLN A 69 -12.82 31.58 -29.32
N GLU A 70 -12.72 30.89 -30.46
CA GLU A 70 -12.29 29.50 -30.57
C GLU A 70 -10.77 29.42 -30.37
N HIS A 71 -10.33 28.51 -29.50
CA HIS A 71 -8.97 27.98 -29.51
C HIS A 71 -9.05 26.45 -29.49
N GLU A 72 -8.73 25.84 -30.62
CA GLU A 72 -8.39 24.43 -30.81
C GLU A 72 -7.24 23.98 -29.89
N PRO A 73 -7.23 22.70 -29.48
CA PRO A 73 -5.99 21.95 -29.40
C PRO A 73 -6.00 20.72 -30.32
N SER A 74 -4.95 20.66 -31.11
CA SER A 74 -4.55 19.64 -32.07
C SER A 74 -4.55 18.21 -31.52
N ARG A 75 -5.13 17.30 -32.32
CA ARG A 75 -4.87 15.85 -32.30
C ARG A 75 -3.51 15.55 -32.93
N GLU A 76 -2.61 14.92 -32.18
CA GLU A 76 -1.51 14.05 -32.63
C GLU A 76 -0.88 13.50 -31.33
N SER A 77 -0.59 12.22 -31.11
CA SER A 77 -0.70 11.00 -31.87
C SER A 77 -0.61 9.82 -30.87
N GLN A 78 -1.51 8.85 -31.02
CA GLN A 78 -1.31 7.49 -30.49
C GLN A 78 -0.49 6.71 -31.52
N SER A 79 0.50 5.95 -31.06
CA SER A 79 0.96 4.63 -31.56
C SER A 79 2.49 4.47 -31.58
N LEU A 80 2.91 3.23 -31.26
CA LEU A 80 4.23 2.60 -31.43
C LEU A 80 5.33 2.91 -30.40
N PHE A 81 5.68 1.92 -29.56
CA PHE A 81 6.74 0.97 -29.91
C PHE A 81 6.81 -0.21 -28.93
N LEU A 82 6.54 -1.40 -29.48
CA LEU A 82 7.04 -2.69 -28.98
C LEU A 82 8.51 -2.85 -29.41
N LEU A 83 9.27 -3.57 -28.57
CA LEU A 83 10.55 -4.24 -28.81
C LEU A 83 11.86 -3.57 -28.33
N SER A 84 12.59 -4.45 -27.62
CA SER A 84 14.04 -4.57 -27.48
C SER A 84 14.66 -3.92 -26.25
N HIS A 85 15.09 -4.75 -25.31
CA HIS A 85 16.44 -4.62 -24.78
C HIS A 85 17.07 -5.98 -24.49
N LYS A 86 18.07 -6.31 -25.32
CA LYS A 86 19.05 -7.38 -25.10
C LYS A 86 19.91 -7.05 -23.88
N SER A 87 20.17 -8.11 -23.13
CA SER A 87 21.08 -8.24 -21.99
C SER A 87 22.49 -7.72 -22.27
N PHE A 88 23.03 -6.89 -21.37
CA PHE A 88 24.47 -6.64 -21.25
C PHE A 88 24.93 -7.24 -19.91
N LYS A 89 25.76 -8.29 -20.00
CA LYS A 89 26.50 -8.86 -18.86
C LYS A 89 27.79 -8.06 -18.68
N SER A 90 28.03 -7.51 -17.49
CA SER A 90 29.34 -7.05 -17.03
C SER A 90 29.90 -8.05 -16.02
N GLY A 91 31.13 -8.52 -16.25
CA GLY A 91 31.90 -9.36 -15.33
C GLY A 91 32.70 -8.53 -14.31
N PRO A 92 33.16 -9.13 -13.20
CA PRO A 92 33.80 -8.40 -12.10
C PRO A 92 35.32 -8.26 -12.28
N LEU A 93 35.86 -7.13 -11.81
CA LEU A 93 37.29 -6.88 -11.60
C LEU A 93 37.65 -7.14 -10.14
N SER A 94 38.44 -8.20 -9.90
CA SER A 94 39.33 -8.33 -8.74
C SER A 94 40.51 -7.34 -8.91
N GLY A 95 41.03 -6.63 -7.91
CA GLY A 95 41.46 -7.08 -6.59
C GLY A 95 42.99 -7.17 -6.61
N VAL A 96 43.70 -6.06 -6.36
CA VAL A 96 45.16 -6.03 -6.18
C VAL A 96 45.48 -5.42 -4.82
N GLY A 97 45.91 -6.28 -3.90
CA GLY A 97 46.68 -5.92 -2.72
C GLY A 97 48.05 -6.59 -2.81
N GLY A 98 49.09 -5.98 -2.24
CA GLY A 98 50.39 -6.65 -2.09
C GLY A 98 51.58 -5.72 -1.93
N SER A 99 52.03 -5.60 -0.67
CA SER A 99 53.15 -4.86 -0.12
C SER A 99 54.52 -4.95 -0.80
N PHE A 100 55.24 -3.82 -0.70
CA PHE A 100 56.62 -3.63 -0.22
C PHE A 100 57.51 -4.85 0.01
N PHE A 101 58.70 -4.83 -0.59
CA PHE A 101 59.96 -5.21 0.07
C PHE A 101 61.14 -4.36 -0.44
N PHE A 102 61.93 -3.88 0.53
CA PHE A 102 63.20 -3.16 0.39
C PHE A 102 64.34 -4.18 0.32
N THR A 103 65.30 -4.01 -0.59
CA THR A 103 66.68 -4.49 -0.37
C THR A 103 67.67 -3.52 -1.03
N MET A 104 68.55 -2.94 -0.20
CA MET A 104 69.73 -2.19 -0.63
C MET A 104 70.85 -3.15 -1.04
N ALA A 105 71.58 -2.82 -2.09
CA ALA A 105 72.96 -3.28 -2.27
C ALA A 105 73.81 -2.17 -2.90
N THR A 106 74.95 -1.98 -2.26
CA THR A 106 75.99 -0.97 -2.40
C THR A 106 76.79 -1.08 -3.70
N GLY A 107 77.21 0.06 -4.25
CA GLY A 107 78.19 0.09 -5.36
C GLY A 107 78.72 1.50 -5.60
N VAL A 108 79.76 1.89 -4.86
CA VAL A 108 80.51 3.13 -5.07
C VAL A 108 81.40 2.96 -6.31
N ASN A 109 81.32 3.88 -7.26
CA ASN A 109 82.47 4.19 -8.10
C ASN A 109 82.49 5.69 -8.44
N ARG A 110 83.51 6.38 -7.93
CA ARG A 110 83.85 7.77 -8.23
C ARG A 110 84.53 7.84 -9.60
N LYS A 111 84.11 8.78 -10.44
CA LYS A 111 85.04 9.54 -11.30
C LYS A 111 84.65 11.02 -11.28
N ILE A 112 85.62 11.84 -10.90
CA ILE A 112 85.62 13.29 -11.01
C ILE A 112 86.28 13.62 -12.35
N SER A 113 85.71 14.54 -13.12
CA SER A 113 86.49 15.55 -13.86
C SER A 113 85.61 16.76 -14.16
N ALA A 114 86.17 17.94 -13.87
CA ALA A 114 85.57 19.26 -13.99
C ALA A 114 85.70 19.83 -15.40
N ALA A 115 84.76 20.70 -15.81
CA ALA A 115 85.07 22.05 -16.33
C ALA A 115 83.81 22.81 -16.79
N SER A 116 83.53 23.89 -16.06
CA SER A 116 83.15 25.24 -16.50
C SER A 116 82.01 25.51 -17.51
N ALA A 117 81.03 26.26 -16.98
CA ALA A 117 80.54 27.53 -17.50
C ALA A 117 79.78 27.58 -18.83
N ARG A 118 78.46 27.81 -18.74
CA ARG A 118 77.76 28.91 -19.41
C ARG A 118 76.41 29.18 -18.72
N ALA A 119 76.39 30.25 -17.93
CA ALA A 119 75.17 30.92 -17.50
C ALA A 119 74.59 31.75 -18.65
N HIS A 120 73.31 32.15 -18.52
CA HIS A 120 72.48 32.93 -19.46
C HIS A 120 71.87 32.08 -20.59
N THR A 121 70.57 31.81 -20.67
CA THR A 121 69.41 32.68 -20.46
C THR A 121 68.16 31.81 -20.18
N ARG A 122 67.52 31.96 -19.01
CA ARG A 122 66.19 31.39 -18.77
C ARG A 122 65.25 32.54 -18.45
N ARG A 123 64.57 33.06 -19.48
CA ARG A 123 63.42 33.95 -19.28
C ARG A 123 62.39 33.21 -18.44
N PRO A 124 61.88 33.76 -17.33
CA PRO A 124 60.77 33.14 -16.63
C PRO A 124 59.54 33.29 -17.54
N LYS A 125 59.01 32.16 -18.00
CA LYS A 125 57.70 32.10 -18.65
C LYS A 125 56.69 32.50 -17.55
N LYS A 126 56.22 33.75 -17.55
CA LYS A 126 55.09 34.17 -16.72
C LYS A 126 53.90 33.28 -17.11
N THR A 127 53.63 32.27 -16.30
CA THR A 127 52.33 31.61 -16.28
C THR A 127 51.36 32.62 -15.68
N ASN A 128 50.59 33.30 -16.53
CA ASN A 128 49.41 34.02 -16.10
C ASN A 128 48.37 32.98 -15.64
N SER A 129 48.55 32.40 -14.45
CA SER A 129 47.41 31.83 -13.74
C SER A 129 46.64 33.01 -13.19
N SER A 130 45.50 33.33 -13.81
CA SER A 130 44.50 34.20 -13.21
C SER A 130 44.04 33.55 -11.90
N GLN A 131 44.72 33.85 -10.80
CA GLN A 131 44.24 33.52 -9.47
C GLN A 131 43.01 34.39 -9.24
N LEU A 132 41.82 33.80 -9.46
CA LEU A 132 40.57 34.39 -8.99
C LEU A 132 40.77 34.78 -7.52
N PRO A 133 40.38 36.00 -7.10
CA PRO A 133 40.52 36.40 -5.70
C PRO A 133 39.85 35.34 -4.83
N SER A 134 40.57 34.77 -3.86
CA SER A 134 40.10 33.62 -3.07
C SER A 134 38.75 33.88 -2.39
N GLY A 135 38.44 35.14 -2.07
CA GLY A 135 37.13 35.58 -1.59
C GLY A 135 36.02 35.45 -2.64
N MET A 136 36.29 35.79 -3.90
CA MET A 136 35.31 35.71 -5.00
C MET A 136 34.96 34.26 -5.34
N LEU A 137 35.94 33.36 -5.38
CA LEU A 137 35.69 31.93 -5.60
C LEU A 137 34.86 31.31 -4.46
N ARG A 138 35.18 31.66 -3.20
CA ARG A 138 34.40 31.20 -2.03
C ARG A 138 32.96 31.70 -2.07
N THR A 139 32.75 32.97 -2.39
CA THR A 139 31.41 33.54 -2.53
C THR A 139 30.63 32.88 -3.67
N THR A 140 31.25 32.68 -4.85
CA THR A 140 30.60 31.99 -5.97
C THR A 140 30.21 30.56 -5.61
N LEU A 141 31.11 29.80 -4.97
CA LEU A 141 30.80 28.43 -4.50
C LEU A 141 29.66 28.42 -3.48
N ALA A 142 29.63 29.38 -2.55
CA ALA A 142 28.55 29.51 -1.58
C ALA A 142 27.21 29.83 -2.25
N VAL A 143 27.17 30.73 -3.23
CA VAL A 143 25.96 31.07 -3.98
C VAL A 143 25.45 29.88 -4.80
N VAL A 144 26.36 29.15 -5.48
CA VAL A 144 26.00 27.93 -6.22
C VAL A 144 25.47 26.86 -5.27
N PHE A 145 26.09 26.68 -4.10
CA PHE A 145 25.63 25.74 -3.09
C PHE A 145 24.24 26.09 -2.55
N ILE A 146 24.00 27.36 -2.20
CA ILE A 146 22.68 27.84 -1.77
C ILE A 146 21.64 27.67 -2.87
N GLY A 147 22.00 28.00 -4.12
CA GLY A 147 21.14 27.79 -5.28
C GLY A 147 20.77 26.31 -5.48
N PHE A 148 21.75 25.41 -5.32
CA PHE A 148 21.53 23.97 -5.36
C PHE A 148 20.62 23.50 -4.21
N LEU A 149 20.83 23.98 -2.98
CA LEU A 149 19.96 23.64 -1.84
C LEU A 149 18.52 24.13 -2.05
N ALA A 150 18.34 25.35 -2.58
CA ALA A 150 17.01 25.89 -2.87
C ALA A 150 16.31 25.10 -3.98
N TRP A 151 17.06 24.69 -5.02
CA TRP A 151 16.55 23.80 -6.06
C TRP A 151 16.18 22.42 -5.52
N ALA A 152 17.06 21.80 -4.74
CA ALA A 152 16.82 20.51 -4.11
C ALA A 152 15.60 20.55 -3.18
N TYR A 153 15.46 21.60 -2.37
CA TYR A 153 14.29 21.82 -1.53
C TYR A 153 13.01 21.88 -2.38
N LYS A 154 12.99 22.69 -3.45
CA LYS A 154 11.82 22.80 -4.34
C LYS A 154 11.42 21.48 -4.99
N VAL A 155 12.40 20.68 -5.42
CA VAL A 155 12.14 19.40 -6.09
C VAL A 155 11.64 18.32 -5.12
N VAL A 156 11.92 18.46 -3.83
CA VAL A 156 11.43 17.56 -2.78
C VAL A 156 10.03 17.93 -2.28
N GLN A 157 9.64 19.20 -2.39
CA GLN A 157 8.31 19.62 -1.96
C GLN A 157 7.23 19.07 -2.91
N PRO A 158 6.18 18.41 -2.39
CA PRO A 158 5.02 18.06 -3.19
C PRO A 158 4.27 19.32 -3.65
N PRO A 159 3.54 19.24 -4.77
CA PRO A 159 2.63 20.31 -5.15
C PRO A 159 1.52 20.47 -4.11
N PRO A 160 0.93 21.67 -3.95
CA PRO A 160 -0.24 21.86 -3.10
C PRO A 160 -1.39 20.92 -3.50
N PRO A 161 -2.20 20.47 -2.53
CA PRO A 161 -3.32 19.58 -2.81
C PRO A 161 -4.41 20.29 -3.62
N LYS A 162 -5.05 19.54 -4.52
CA LYS A 162 -6.22 20.03 -5.28
C LYS A 162 -7.49 19.77 -4.47
N ILE A 163 -7.72 20.59 -3.45
CA ILE A 163 -8.84 20.42 -2.51
C ILE A 163 -10.17 20.45 -3.25
N CYS A 164 -11.01 19.43 -3.07
CA CYS A 164 -12.32 19.34 -3.71
C CYS A 164 -13.22 20.53 -3.31
N GLY A 165 -13.83 21.18 -4.29
CA GLY A 165 -14.69 22.36 -4.11
C GLY A 165 -13.96 23.70 -3.98
N SER A 166 -12.62 23.72 -4.02
CA SER A 166 -11.87 24.97 -4.18
C SER A 166 -12.00 25.51 -5.62
N PRO A 167 -11.73 26.81 -5.89
CA PRO A 167 -11.89 27.40 -7.24
C PRO A 167 -11.19 26.64 -8.37
N ASP A 168 -10.03 26.05 -8.11
CA ASP A 168 -9.24 25.25 -9.06
C ASP A 168 -9.26 23.74 -8.73
N GLY A 169 -10.13 23.34 -7.82
CA GLY A 169 -10.24 21.97 -7.32
C GLY A 169 -11.26 21.11 -8.08
N PRO A 170 -11.20 19.78 -7.92
CA PRO A 170 -12.24 18.89 -8.43
C PRO A 170 -13.62 19.22 -7.82
N PRO A 171 -14.72 18.96 -8.55
CA PRO A 171 -16.06 19.20 -8.02
C PRO A 171 -16.38 18.25 -6.85
N ILE A 172 -17.27 18.70 -5.98
CA ILE A 172 -17.86 17.85 -4.95
C ILE A 172 -19.16 17.27 -5.49
N THR A 173 -19.25 15.95 -5.52
CA THR A 173 -20.42 15.18 -5.97
C THR A 173 -20.89 14.18 -4.92
N ALA A 174 -20.04 13.84 -3.94
CA ALA A 174 -20.34 12.89 -2.89
C ALA A 174 -21.21 13.47 -1.77
N ALA A 175 -21.93 12.60 -1.07
CA ALA A 175 -22.38 12.90 0.28
C ALA A 175 -21.17 13.03 1.20
N ARG A 176 -21.15 14.07 2.04
CA ARG A 176 -20.06 14.32 2.98
C ARG A 176 -20.58 14.72 4.35
N ILE A 177 -19.85 14.33 5.38
CA ILE A 177 -20.00 14.90 6.73
C ILE A 177 -18.88 15.89 7.00
N LYS A 178 -19.09 16.82 7.93
CA LYS A 178 -18.07 17.77 8.36
C LYS A 178 -17.59 17.41 9.76
N LEU A 179 -16.32 17.05 9.90
CA LEU A 179 -15.67 16.72 11.15
C LEU A 179 -15.53 17.95 12.06
N ARG A 180 -15.27 17.72 13.35
CA ARG A 180 -15.07 18.76 14.38
C ARG A 180 -13.93 19.72 14.06
N ASP A 181 -12.88 19.23 13.40
CA ASP A 181 -11.72 20.03 12.98
C ASP A 181 -11.96 20.84 11.69
N GLY A 182 -13.15 20.68 11.08
CA GLY A 182 -13.58 21.40 9.89
C GLY A 182 -13.36 20.67 8.58
N ARG A 183 -12.60 19.55 8.56
CA ARG A 183 -12.44 18.68 7.39
C ARG A 183 -13.75 17.98 7.03
N HIS A 184 -13.89 17.56 5.78
CA HIS A 184 -15.01 16.75 5.32
C HIS A 184 -14.59 15.33 5.02
N LEU A 185 -15.42 14.36 5.39
CA LEU A 185 -15.31 12.99 4.92
C LEU A 185 -16.40 12.69 3.92
N ALA A 186 -16.01 12.31 2.70
CA ALA A 186 -16.91 11.80 1.69
C ALA A 186 -17.21 10.32 1.92
N PHE A 187 -18.47 9.93 1.81
CA PHE A 187 -18.91 8.57 2.09
C PHE A 187 -19.94 8.08 1.07
N LYS A 188 -20.15 6.77 1.07
CA LYS A 188 -21.17 6.07 0.29
C LYS A 188 -21.83 5.00 1.15
N GLU A 189 -23.15 5.01 1.18
CA GLU A 189 -23.98 4.03 1.89
C GLU A 189 -24.33 2.87 0.95
N HIS A 190 -24.40 1.66 1.49
CA HIS A 190 -24.73 0.42 0.76
C HIS A 190 -25.57 -0.51 1.64
N GLY A 191 -26.26 -1.45 0.99
CA GLY A 191 -27.09 -2.46 1.66
C GLY A 191 -28.49 -1.96 2.00
N VAL A 192 -29.07 -2.50 3.08
CA VAL A 192 -30.44 -2.13 3.48
C VAL A 192 -30.49 -0.70 4.03
N PRO A 193 -31.66 -0.03 4.02
CA PRO A 193 -31.83 1.27 4.69
C PRO A 193 -31.39 1.25 6.14
N LYS A 194 -30.66 2.29 6.57
CA LYS A 194 -30.03 2.39 7.90
C LYS A 194 -31.01 2.21 9.07
N ASP A 195 -32.24 2.67 8.91
CA ASP A 195 -33.33 2.59 9.89
C ASP A 195 -33.92 1.18 10.01
N ALA A 196 -33.80 0.37 8.96
CA ALA A 196 -34.19 -1.04 8.93
C ALA A 196 -33.01 -2.00 9.27
N ALA A 197 -31.81 -1.47 9.46
CA ALA A 197 -30.60 -2.28 9.60
C ALA A 197 -30.43 -2.91 11.00
N THR A 198 -30.14 -4.20 11.03
CA THR A 198 -29.72 -4.94 12.24
C THR A 198 -28.24 -4.71 12.52
N TYR A 199 -27.41 -4.75 11.47
CA TYR A 199 -25.97 -4.64 11.56
C TYR A 199 -25.48 -3.44 10.76
N LYS A 200 -24.63 -2.62 11.38
CA LYS A 200 -24.07 -1.42 10.75
C LYS A 200 -22.56 -1.55 10.70
N ILE A 201 -22.02 -1.50 9.48
CA ILE A 201 -20.62 -1.78 9.19
C ILE A 201 -19.95 -0.54 8.59
N ILE A 202 -18.80 -0.12 9.11
CA ILE A 202 -17.90 0.82 8.43
C ILE A 202 -16.86 0.02 7.68
N TYR A 203 -16.72 0.28 6.38
CA TYR A 203 -15.69 -0.32 5.53
C TYR A 203 -14.58 0.68 5.23
N VAL A 204 -13.33 0.24 5.44
CA VAL A 204 -12.12 1.01 5.15
C VAL A 204 -11.41 0.43 3.93
N HIS A 205 -11.33 1.24 2.86
CA HIS A 205 -10.79 0.80 1.56
C HIS A 205 -9.26 0.57 1.58
N PRO A 206 -8.73 -0.28 0.68
CA PRO A 206 -7.30 -0.56 0.57
C PRO A 206 -6.51 0.61 -0.01
N PHE A 207 -5.20 0.38 -0.19
CA PHE A 207 -4.30 1.33 -0.85
C PHE A 207 -4.83 1.70 -2.22
N ASP A 208 -4.72 2.99 -2.57
CA ASP A 208 -5.07 3.47 -3.90
C ASP A 208 -6.49 3.11 -4.34
N SER A 209 -7.46 3.33 -3.45
CA SER A 209 -8.89 3.11 -3.67
C SER A 209 -9.70 4.25 -3.09
N CYS A 210 -11.03 4.19 -3.19
CA CYS A 210 -11.94 5.20 -2.66
C CYS A 210 -13.22 4.54 -2.10
N ARG A 211 -14.19 5.36 -1.68
CA ARG A 211 -15.53 4.97 -1.21
C ARG A 211 -16.27 4.05 -2.17
N HIS A 212 -15.95 4.06 -3.45
CA HIS A 212 -16.58 3.18 -4.44
C HIS A 212 -16.06 1.73 -4.39
N ASP A 213 -14.87 1.49 -3.84
CA ASP A 213 -14.19 0.17 -3.80
C ASP A 213 -14.58 -0.67 -2.55
N ALA A 214 -15.86 -0.63 -2.18
CA ALA A 214 -16.39 -1.35 -1.03
C ALA A 214 -16.60 -2.84 -1.35
N VAL A 215 -15.54 -3.65 -1.18
CA VAL A 215 -15.59 -5.08 -1.55
C VAL A 215 -16.71 -5.84 -0.83
N ILE A 216 -17.01 -5.49 0.43
CA ILE A 216 -18.10 -6.10 1.19
C ILE A 216 -19.50 -5.65 0.74
N ALA A 217 -19.61 -4.58 -0.03
CA ALA A 217 -20.88 -4.13 -0.59
C ALA A 217 -21.13 -4.78 -1.96
N HIS A 218 -20.08 -5.00 -2.74
CA HIS A 218 -20.19 -5.51 -4.12
C HIS A 218 -20.14 -7.03 -4.22
N ASN A 219 -19.46 -7.70 -3.28
CA ASN A 219 -19.18 -9.14 -3.37
C ASN A 219 -19.85 -9.97 -2.27
N VAL A 220 -20.77 -9.35 -1.52
CA VAL A 220 -21.68 -10.07 -0.62
C VAL A 220 -23.00 -10.22 -1.33
N SER A 221 -23.56 -11.42 -1.34
CA SER A 221 -24.82 -11.70 -2.03
C SER A 221 -25.95 -10.81 -1.47
N PRO A 222 -26.78 -10.22 -2.35
CA PRO A 222 -27.92 -9.38 -1.93
C PRO A 222 -28.83 -10.10 -0.92
N ASP A 223 -29.08 -11.39 -1.14
CA ASP A 223 -29.88 -12.23 -0.22
C ASP A 223 -29.31 -12.26 1.21
N ILE A 224 -27.98 -12.29 1.38
CA ILE A 224 -27.35 -12.23 2.71
C ILE A 224 -27.49 -10.84 3.29
N VAL A 225 -27.24 -9.79 2.49
CA VAL A 225 -27.37 -8.40 2.93
C VAL A 225 -28.78 -8.13 3.44
N GLU A 226 -29.81 -8.54 2.70
CA GLU A 226 -31.21 -8.39 3.07
C GLU A 226 -31.59 -9.25 4.27
N LYS A 227 -31.26 -10.56 4.23
CA LYS A 227 -31.63 -11.50 5.30
C LYS A 227 -31.03 -11.14 6.65
N LEU A 228 -29.79 -10.63 6.66
CA LEU A 228 -29.13 -10.22 7.89
C LEU A 228 -29.44 -8.76 8.25
N GLY A 229 -30.02 -7.98 7.34
CA GLY A 229 -30.25 -6.55 7.54
C GLY A 229 -28.93 -5.78 7.68
N VAL A 230 -27.97 -6.01 6.77
CA VAL A 230 -26.68 -5.33 6.76
C VAL A 230 -26.80 -3.98 6.08
N TYR A 231 -26.51 -2.92 6.83
CA TYR A 231 -26.14 -1.61 6.32
C TYR A 231 -24.63 -1.46 6.39
N SER A 232 -24.02 -0.93 5.33
CA SER A 232 -22.61 -0.59 5.36
C SER A 232 -22.35 0.81 4.79
N VAL A 233 -21.30 1.45 5.31
CA VAL A 233 -20.80 2.73 4.80
C VAL A 233 -19.32 2.60 4.50
N SER A 234 -18.92 2.98 3.30
CA SER A 234 -17.52 3.21 2.94
C SER A 234 -17.26 4.70 2.86
N PHE A 235 -16.03 5.12 3.14
CA PHE A 235 -15.64 6.52 3.08
C PHE A 235 -14.30 6.68 2.40
N ASP A 236 -14.05 7.83 1.79
CA ASP A 236 -12.73 8.16 1.28
C ASP A 236 -11.82 8.49 2.45
N ARG A 237 -10.68 7.81 2.58
CA ARG A 237 -9.66 8.15 3.57
C ARG A 237 -9.12 9.57 3.30
N PRO A 238 -8.54 10.26 4.30
CA PRO A 238 -8.03 11.62 4.11
C PRO A 238 -7.12 11.73 2.87
N GLY A 239 -7.39 12.70 1.99
CA GLY A 239 -6.63 12.92 0.76
C GLY A 239 -7.03 12.04 -0.44
N TYR A 240 -7.92 11.06 -0.24
CA TYR A 240 -8.53 10.27 -1.31
C TYR A 240 -9.87 10.84 -1.73
N GLY A 241 -10.25 10.57 -2.99
CA GLY A 241 -11.59 10.88 -3.49
C GLY A 241 -11.98 12.32 -3.19
N GLU A 242 -13.06 12.51 -2.43
CA GLU A 242 -13.62 13.82 -2.08
C GLU A 242 -13.55 14.15 -0.58
N SER A 243 -12.78 13.38 0.21
CA SER A 243 -12.48 13.69 1.61
C SER A 243 -11.32 14.67 1.71
N ASP A 244 -11.46 15.70 2.55
CA ASP A 244 -10.40 16.68 2.75
C ASP A 244 -9.10 16.00 3.25
N PRO A 245 -7.91 16.44 2.80
CA PRO A 245 -6.64 15.92 3.31
C PRO A 245 -6.47 16.19 4.81
N ASP A 246 -5.77 15.30 5.52
CA ASP A 246 -5.38 15.50 6.92
C ASP A 246 -3.89 15.91 7.01
N PRO A 247 -3.57 17.21 7.17
CA PRO A 247 -2.19 17.65 7.32
C PRO A 247 -1.56 17.12 8.62
N ASN A 248 -2.38 16.76 9.62
CA ASN A 248 -1.98 16.25 10.92
C ASN A 248 -2.27 14.74 11.05
N TRP A 249 -2.32 14.00 9.94
CA TRP A 249 -2.64 12.57 9.94
C TRP A 249 -1.76 11.80 10.92
N THR A 250 -2.42 11.22 11.93
CA THR A 250 -1.85 10.26 12.87
C THR A 250 -2.66 8.97 12.89
N LEU A 251 -2.09 7.91 13.47
CA LEU A 251 -2.82 6.65 13.68
C LEU A 251 -4.09 6.86 14.51
N LYS A 252 -4.02 7.76 15.50
CA LYS A 252 -5.16 8.12 16.33
C LYS A 252 -6.20 8.97 15.59
N SER A 253 -5.78 9.94 14.76
CA SER A 253 -6.74 10.85 14.10
C SER A 253 -7.72 10.09 13.21
N ILE A 254 -7.23 9.15 12.38
CA ILE A 254 -8.12 8.36 11.51
C ILE A 254 -9.12 7.47 12.28
N ALA A 255 -8.74 6.98 13.46
CA ALA A 255 -9.66 6.23 14.31
C ALA A 255 -10.76 7.13 14.89
N LEU A 256 -10.41 8.36 15.29
CA LEU A 256 -11.38 9.36 15.76
C LEU A 256 -12.27 9.90 14.64
N ASP A 257 -11.73 10.05 13.43
CA ASP A 257 -12.49 10.39 12.22
C ASP A 257 -13.58 9.34 11.95
N ILE A 258 -13.26 8.05 12.11
CA ILE A 258 -14.22 6.95 11.95
C ILE A 258 -15.27 6.95 13.07
N GLU A 259 -14.87 7.25 14.31
CA GLU A 259 -15.80 7.42 15.42
C GLU A 259 -16.79 8.56 15.15
N GLU A 260 -16.29 9.71 14.70
CA GLU A 260 -17.12 10.85 14.36
C GLU A 260 -18.02 10.57 13.16
N LEU A 261 -17.53 9.82 12.15
CA LEU A 261 -18.35 9.34 11.05
C LEU A 261 -19.53 8.50 11.54
N ALA A 262 -19.27 7.56 12.47
CA ALA A 262 -20.31 6.75 13.06
C ALA A 262 -21.35 7.57 13.84
N ASP A 263 -20.88 8.58 14.60
CA ASP A 263 -21.74 9.47 15.38
C ASP A 263 -22.64 10.32 14.49
N GLN A 264 -22.08 10.99 13.48
CA GLN A 264 -22.85 11.87 12.59
C GLN A 264 -23.83 11.11 11.71
N LEU A 265 -23.50 9.87 11.31
CA LEU A 265 -24.43 9.02 10.59
C LEU A 265 -25.46 8.34 11.51
N GLY A 266 -25.34 8.47 12.84
CA GLY A 266 -26.26 7.84 13.78
C GLY A 266 -26.20 6.32 13.74
N LEU A 267 -24.99 5.75 13.66
CA LEU A 267 -24.81 4.30 13.65
C LEU A 267 -25.11 3.67 15.02
N GLY A 268 -25.10 4.46 16.07
CA GLY A 268 -25.39 4.03 17.44
C GLY A 268 -24.12 3.89 18.28
N PRO A 269 -24.24 3.32 19.50
CA PRO A 269 -23.13 3.28 20.44
C PRO A 269 -21.98 2.39 19.98
N LYS A 270 -22.29 1.32 19.24
CA LYS A 270 -21.31 0.40 18.67
C LYS A 270 -21.62 0.07 17.21
N PHE A 271 -20.58 -0.17 16.42
CA PHE A 271 -20.67 -0.57 15.02
C PHE A 271 -19.59 -1.62 14.70
N TYR A 272 -19.74 -2.32 13.59
CA TYR A 272 -18.73 -3.25 13.09
C TYR A 272 -17.78 -2.52 12.15
N ILE A 273 -16.51 -2.95 12.11
CA ILE A 273 -15.53 -2.38 11.19
C ILE A 273 -14.88 -3.47 10.33
N VAL A 274 -14.75 -3.21 9.04
CA VAL A 274 -14.03 -4.08 8.11
C VAL A 274 -12.98 -3.26 7.39
N GLY A 275 -11.73 -3.68 7.44
CA GLY A 275 -10.62 -3.01 6.79
C GLY A 275 -9.86 -3.95 5.87
N TYR A 276 -9.58 -3.49 4.65
CA TYR A 276 -8.85 -4.28 3.67
C TYR A 276 -7.47 -3.66 3.40
N SER A 277 -6.40 -4.46 3.47
CA SER A 277 -5.01 -4.02 3.22
C SER A 277 -4.61 -2.88 4.16
N ILE A 278 -4.28 -1.68 3.65
CA ILE A 278 -4.07 -0.49 4.50
C ILE A 278 -5.32 -0.17 5.35
N GLY A 279 -6.53 -0.45 4.86
CA GLY A 279 -7.74 -0.37 5.68
C GLY A 279 -7.68 -1.29 6.90
N GLY A 280 -7.00 -2.44 6.80
CA GLY A 280 -6.73 -3.31 7.95
C GLY A 280 -5.77 -2.68 8.98
N GLN A 281 -4.79 -1.88 8.54
CA GLN A 281 -3.98 -1.08 9.47
C GLN A 281 -4.81 -0.03 10.20
N VAL A 282 -5.77 0.58 9.52
CA VAL A 282 -6.73 1.49 10.16
C VAL A 282 -7.58 0.74 11.19
N VAL A 283 -7.97 -0.52 10.93
CA VAL A 283 -8.67 -1.35 11.93
C VAL A 283 -7.82 -1.58 13.18
N TRP A 284 -6.50 -1.81 13.06
CA TRP A 284 -5.61 -1.86 14.23
C TRP A 284 -5.69 -0.57 15.07
N ASN A 285 -5.73 0.59 14.39
CA ASN A 285 -5.88 1.87 15.08
C ASN A 285 -7.22 2.01 15.78
N CYS A 286 -8.31 1.53 15.17
CA CYS A 286 -9.63 1.53 15.80
C CYS A 286 -9.66 0.60 17.03
N LEU A 287 -9.05 -0.59 16.94
CA LEU A 287 -8.91 -1.51 18.07
C LEU A 287 -8.09 -0.89 19.21
N LYS A 288 -7.09 -0.06 18.89
CA LYS A 288 -6.28 0.65 19.90
C LYS A 288 -7.04 1.81 20.55
N TYR A 289 -7.68 2.65 19.75
CA TYR A 289 -8.11 3.98 20.19
C TYR A 289 -9.60 4.10 20.47
N ILE A 290 -10.43 3.33 19.78
CA ILE A 290 -11.89 3.33 19.96
C ILE A 290 -12.48 1.92 20.16
N PRO A 291 -11.84 0.99 20.90
CA PRO A 291 -12.35 -0.37 21.05
C PRO A 291 -13.76 -0.42 21.65
N HIS A 292 -14.08 0.56 22.52
CA HIS A 292 -15.39 0.71 23.14
C HIS A 292 -16.54 0.99 22.14
N ARG A 293 -16.21 1.45 20.92
CA ARG A 293 -17.16 1.71 19.82
C ARG A 293 -17.34 0.51 18.89
N LEU A 294 -16.56 -0.55 19.05
CA LEU A 294 -16.60 -1.69 18.15
C LEU A 294 -17.54 -2.79 18.68
N ALA A 295 -18.35 -3.34 17.79
CA ALA A 295 -19.15 -4.56 18.01
C ALA A 295 -18.44 -5.82 17.46
N GLY A 296 -17.48 -5.62 16.56
CA GLY A 296 -16.66 -6.67 15.95
C GLY A 296 -15.76 -6.06 14.88
N ALA A 297 -14.69 -6.75 14.51
CA ALA A 297 -13.74 -6.26 13.51
C ALA A 297 -13.29 -7.36 12.53
N VAL A 298 -13.08 -6.98 11.28
CA VAL A 298 -12.43 -7.82 10.27
C VAL A 298 -11.25 -7.08 9.68
N LEU A 299 -10.11 -7.76 9.61
CA LEU A 299 -8.94 -7.38 8.86
C LEU A 299 -8.79 -8.34 7.67
N ILE A 300 -8.82 -7.81 6.45
CA ILE A 300 -8.60 -8.57 5.23
C ILE A 300 -7.21 -8.21 4.72
N ALA A 301 -6.34 -9.21 4.54
CA ALA A 301 -4.94 -9.08 4.12
C ALA A 301 -4.23 -7.83 4.65
N PRO A 302 -4.26 -7.56 5.97
CA PRO A 302 -3.89 -6.25 6.51
C PRO A 302 -2.44 -5.92 6.21
N ALA A 303 -2.17 -4.71 5.72
CA ALA A 303 -0.81 -4.26 5.42
C ALA A 303 0.09 -4.35 6.67
N ILE A 304 1.35 -4.74 6.48
CA ILE A 304 2.29 -4.96 7.57
C ILE A 304 3.36 -3.86 7.60
N ASN A 305 3.68 -3.35 8.78
CA ASN A 305 4.84 -2.49 8.97
C ASN A 305 6.01 -3.36 9.47
N PHE A 306 7.07 -3.48 8.66
CA PHE A 306 8.25 -4.30 8.97
C PHE A 306 9.03 -3.81 10.20
N TRP A 307 8.75 -2.59 10.67
CA TRP A 307 9.41 -1.93 11.79
C TRP A 307 8.57 -1.89 13.07
N TRP A 308 7.41 -2.58 13.13
CA TRP A 308 6.65 -2.65 14.38
C TRP A 308 7.48 -3.29 15.51
N PRO A 309 7.50 -2.66 16.70
CA PRO A 309 8.17 -3.23 17.87
C PRO A 309 7.63 -4.62 18.21
N GLY A 310 8.53 -5.50 18.67
CA GLY A 310 8.19 -6.86 19.10
C GLY A 310 8.13 -7.93 17.99
N LEU A 311 8.19 -7.54 16.71
CA LEU A 311 8.33 -8.49 15.61
C LEU A 311 9.76 -9.09 15.58
N PRO A 312 9.92 -10.41 15.36
CA PRO A 312 11.24 -11.04 15.27
C PRO A 312 12.00 -10.57 14.03
N ALA A 313 13.24 -10.11 14.23
CA ALA A 313 14.07 -9.53 13.16
C ALA A 313 14.32 -10.49 11.99
N ASN A 314 14.39 -11.81 12.23
CA ASN A 314 14.53 -12.81 11.18
C ASN A 314 13.27 -12.87 10.29
N LEU A 315 12.08 -12.85 10.89
CA LEU A 315 10.81 -12.89 10.16
C LEU A 315 10.54 -11.57 9.42
N THR A 316 10.86 -10.42 10.03
CA THR A 316 10.69 -9.13 9.35
C THR A 316 11.65 -9.03 8.16
N THR A 317 12.89 -9.47 8.32
CA THR A 317 13.89 -9.51 7.24
C THR A 317 13.46 -10.45 6.11
N GLU A 318 12.97 -11.64 6.44
CA GLU A 318 12.45 -12.60 5.45
C GLU A 318 11.29 -12.00 4.67
N ALA A 319 10.24 -11.53 5.35
CA ALA A 319 9.05 -10.96 4.72
C ALA A 319 9.37 -9.69 3.90
N TYR A 320 10.29 -8.85 4.39
CA TYR A 320 10.75 -7.66 3.68
C TYR A 320 11.52 -8.02 2.41
N ASN A 321 12.37 -9.06 2.46
CA ASN A 321 13.15 -9.49 1.30
C ASN A 321 12.30 -10.14 0.19
N LEU A 322 11.08 -10.59 0.50
CA LEU A 322 10.10 -11.04 -0.50
C LEU A 322 9.54 -9.88 -1.34
N GLN A 323 9.59 -8.65 -0.82
CA GLN A 323 9.15 -7.46 -1.56
C GLN A 323 10.07 -7.20 -2.75
N LYS A 324 9.53 -6.60 -3.81
CA LYS A 324 10.35 -6.20 -4.97
C LYS A 324 11.32 -5.09 -4.56
N LEU A 325 12.48 -5.04 -5.23
CA LEU A 325 13.55 -4.09 -4.89
C LEU A 325 13.10 -2.61 -4.89
N PRO A 326 12.28 -2.11 -5.84
CA PRO A 326 11.77 -0.74 -5.77
C PRO A 326 10.92 -0.47 -4.53
N ASP A 327 10.08 -1.43 -4.13
CA ASP A 327 9.20 -1.31 -2.96
C ASP A 327 9.97 -1.36 -1.65
N GLN A 328 10.96 -2.26 -1.55
CA GLN A 328 11.91 -2.28 -0.44
C GLN A 328 12.48 -0.88 -0.18
N TRP A 329 13.03 -0.24 -1.21
CA TRP A 329 13.58 1.10 -1.05
C TRP A 329 12.52 2.17 -0.77
N ALA A 330 11.37 2.13 -1.45
CA ALA A 330 10.28 3.07 -1.21
C ALA A 330 9.80 3.01 0.24
N PHE A 331 9.64 1.81 0.82
CA PHE A 331 9.25 1.63 2.21
C PHE A 331 10.35 2.12 3.18
N ARG A 332 11.63 1.88 2.88
CA ARG A 332 12.74 2.46 3.65
C ARG A 332 12.76 3.97 3.63
N VAL A 333 12.49 4.59 2.48
CA VAL A 333 12.41 6.06 2.38
C VAL A 333 11.22 6.56 3.19
N ALA A 334 10.03 5.95 3.05
CA ALA A 334 8.86 6.30 3.84
C ALA A 334 9.12 6.18 5.35
N HIS A 335 9.87 5.17 5.78
CA HIS A 335 10.20 4.94 7.19
C HIS A 335 11.25 5.92 7.74
N TYR A 336 12.43 6.00 7.10
CA TYR A 336 13.59 6.72 7.64
C TYR A 336 13.67 8.19 7.18
N LEU A 337 13.14 8.51 6.01
CA LEU A 337 13.23 9.83 5.38
C LEU A 337 11.88 10.22 4.78
N PRO A 338 10.78 10.26 5.58
CA PRO A 338 9.42 10.44 5.06
C PRO A 338 9.27 11.73 4.23
N TRP A 339 10.04 12.77 4.55
CA TRP A 339 10.08 14.04 3.81
C TRP A 339 10.60 13.91 2.36
N LEU A 340 11.30 12.81 2.01
CA LEU A 340 11.74 12.50 0.65
C LEU A 340 10.79 11.59 -0.12
N THR A 341 9.72 11.08 0.50
CA THR A 341 8.83 10.08 -0.13
C THR A 341 8.24 10.56 -1.45
N TYR A 342 7.84 11.83 -1.53
CA TYR A 342 7.34 12.44 -2.76
C TYR A 342 8.38 12.38 -3.87
N TRP A 343 9.57 12.95 -3.64
CA TRP A 343 10.65 12.97 -4.61
C TRP A 343 11.06 11.57 -5.06
N TRP A 344 11.21 10.65 -4.10
CA TRP A 344 11.64 9.27 -4.35
C TRP A 344 10.74 8.56 -5.36
N ASN A 345 9.43 8.78 -5.26
CA ASN A 345 8.45 8.13 -6.13
C ASN A 345 8.16 8.91 -7.42
N THR A 346 8.61 10.16 -7.56
CA THR A 346 8.32 11.01 -8.73
C THR A 346 9.53 11.28 -9.63
N GLN A 347 10.74 11.05 -9.13
CA GLN A 347 11.95 11.13 -9.94
C GLN A 347 11.95 10.12 -11.12
N ARG A 348 12.83 10.33 -12.11
CA ARG A 348 12.90 9.52 -13.37
C ARG A 348 14.20 8.73 -13.55
N TRP A 349 15.09 8.74 -12.57
CA TRP A 349 16.39 8.06 -12.60
C TRP A 349 16.29 6.57 -12.30
N PHE A 350 15.29 6.15 -11.54
CA PHE A 350 14.97 4.75 -11.26
C PHE A 350 13.46 4.53 -11.11
N PRO A 351 12.96 3.29 -11.26
CA PRO A 351 11.53 3.00 -11.11
C PRO A 351 10.99 3.38 -9.72
N SER A 352 9.77 3.90 -9.68
CA SER A 352 9.02 4.11 -8.43
C SER A 352 8.59 2.78 -7.80
N SER A 353 7.92 2.83 -6.65
CA SER A 353 7.26 1.66 -6.07
C SER A 353 6.37 0.95 -7.09
N ASN A 354 6.45 -0.38 -7.14
CA ASN A 354 5.58 -1.20 -7.99
C ASN A 354 4.13 -1.15 -7.51
N VAL A 355 3.91 -1.04 -6.19
CA VAL A 355 2.57 -0.89 -5.60
C VAL A 355 1.95 0.43 -6.07
N VAL A 356 2.70 1.54 -6.00
CA VAL A 356 2.25 2.85 -6.53
C VAL A 356 1.98 2.79 -8.03
N ALA A 357 2.87 2.14 -8.78
CA ALA A 357 2.78 2.00 -10.23
C ALA A 357 1.76 0.95 -10.69
N ARG A 358 1.08 0.25 -9.75
CA ARG A 358 0.13 -0.85 -10.03
C ARG A 358 0.72 -1.93 -10.94
N SER A 359 1.98 -2.30 -10.71
CA SER A 359 2.64 -3.34 -11.52
C SER A 359 1.94 -4.69 -11.33
N PRO A 360 1.65 -5.45 -12.39
CA PRO A 360 1.10 -6.80 -12.27
C PRO A 360 2.07 -7.78 -11.60
N ASP A 361 3.36 -7.44 -11.47
CA ASP A 361 4.38 -8.29 -10.85
C ASP A 361 4.21 -8.45 -9.33
N VAL A 362 3.35 -7.63 -8.72
CA VAL A 362 2.99 -7.71 -7.29
C VAL A 362 1.74 -8.55 -7.05
N LEU A 363 1.14 -9.12 -8.09
CA LEU A 363 -0.06 -9.94 -8.01
C LEU A 363 0.29 -11.41 -8.14
N SER A 364 -0.34 -12.26 -7.31
CA SER A 364 -0.31 -13.71 -7.50
C SER A 364 -1.02 -14.10 -8.80
N ASP A 365 -0.91 -15.37 -9.21
CA ASP A 365 -1.66 -15.85 -10.37
C ASP A 365 -3.18 -15.84 -10.11
N SER A 366 -3.62 -16.18 -8.88
CA SER A 366 -5.03 -16.07 -8.49
C SER A 366 -5.52 -14.61 -8.47
N ASP A 367 -4.68 -13.65 -8.09
CA ASP A 367 -5.04 -12.23 -8.15
C ASP A 367 -5.25 -11.76 -9.59
N LYS A 368 -4.39 -12.19 -10.53
CA LYS A 368 -4.49 -11.80 -11.95
C LYS A 368 -5.83 -12.23 -12.57
N GLU A 369 -6.37 -13.38 -12.17
CA GLU A 369 -7.69 -13.84 -12.61
C GLU A 369 -8.82 -12.92 -12.09
N LEU A 370 -8.67 -12.39 -10.87
CA LEU A 370 -9.66 -11.53 -10.22
C LEU A 370 -9.63 -10.08 -10.72
N VAL A 371 -8.50 -9.60 -11.27
CA VAL A 371 -8.39 -8.25 -11.85
C VAL A 371 -9.46 -7.97 -12.92
N LEU A 372 -9.91 -9.01 -13.64
CA LEU A 372 -10.97 -8.87 -14.65
C LEU A 372 -12.32 -8.43 -14.07
N LYS A 373 -12.56 -8.63 -12.77
CA LYS A 373 -13.80 -8.22 -12.09
C LYS A 373 -13.88 -6.71 -11.81
N PHE A 374 -12.82 -5.93 -12.07
CA PHE A 374 -12.76 -4.50 -11.76
C PHE A 374 -13.20 -3.60 -12.94
N THR A 375 -14.05 -4.07 -13.84
CA THR A 375 -14.45 -3.30 -15.06
C THR A 375 -15.05 -1.94 -14.73
N ASP A 376 -15.85 -1.86 -13.66
CA ASP A 376 -16.59 -0.66 -13.29
C ASP A 376 -15.69 0.42 -12.69
N ARG A 377 -14.50 0.04 -12.22
CA ARG A 377 -13.52 0.96 -11.62
C ARG A 377 -13.07 2.04 -12.58
N LYS A 378 -13.06 1.76 -13.90
CA LYS A 378 -12.73 2.73 -14.94
C LYS A 378 -13.59 3.99 -14.90
N THR A 379 -14.81 3.91 -14.36
CA THR A 379 -15.75 5.04 -14.29
C THR A 379 -15.39 6.08 -13.22
N TYR A 380 -14.65 5.69 -12.18
CA TYR A 380 -14.28 6.55 -11.05
C TYR A 380 -12.79 6.55 -10.72
N GLU A 381 -11.96 5.81 -11.47
CA GLU A 381 -10.52 5.69 -11.23
C GLU A 381 -9.79 7.05 -11.12
N ALA A 382 -10.19 8.02 -11.95
CA ALA A 382 -9.64 9.37 -11.91
C ALA A 382 -9.94 10.10 -10.58
N GLN A 383 -11.04 9.75 -9.90
CA GLN A 383 -11.42 10.35 -8.62
C GLN A 383 -10.51 9.88 -7.48
N VAL A 384 -9.96 8.66 -7.54
CA VAL A 384 -9.19 8.05 -6.44
C VAL A 384 -8.05 8.97 -5.97
N ARG A 385 -7.23 9.47 -6.90
CA ARG A 385 -6.08 10.33 -6.62
C ARG A 385 -6.31 11.80 -7.02
N GLN A 386 -7.55 12.25 -7.18
CA GLN A 386 -7.85 13.55 -7.82
C GLN A 386 -7.31 14.77 -7.06
N GLN A 387 -7.05 14.63 -5.76
CA GLN A 387 -6.47 15.68 -4.91
C GLN A 387 -4.94 15.74 -4.99
N GLY A 388 -4.31 14.77 -5.64
CA GLY A 388 -2.87 14.66 -5.83
C GLY A 388 -2.30 13.35 -5.29
N GLU A 389 -1.24 12.84 -5.93
CA GLU A 389 -0.58 11.60 -5.51
C GLU A 389 0.07 11.71 -4.13
N HIS A 390 0.52 12.91 -3.75
CA HIS A 390 1.11 13.13 -2.44
C HIS A 390 0.12 12.91 -1.31
N GLU A 391 -1.04 13.55 -1.37
CA GLU A 391 -2.08 13.42 -0.34
C GLU A 391 -2.71 12.03 -0.27
N SER A 392 -2.61 11.26 -1.37
CA SER A 392 -3.16 9.92 -1.47
C SER A 392 -2.07 8.87 -1.22
N VAL A 393 -1.50 8.33 -2.29
CA VAL A 393 -0.62 7.15 -2.24
C VAL A 393 0.69 7.38 -1.49
N TYR A 394 1.29 8.57 -1.55
CA TYR A 394 2.56 8.81 -0.84
C TYR A 394 2.34 9.06 0.65
N ARG A 395 1.23 9.71 1.03
CA ARG A 395 0.83 9.87 2.44
C ARG A 395 0.54 8.51 3.06
N ASP A 396 -0.13 7.61 2.32
CA ASP A 396 -0.34 6.23 2.73
C ASP A 396 0.97 5.50 3.01
N LEU A 397 1.98 5.61 2.13
CA LEU A 397 3.29 5.00 2.38
C LEU A 397 3.94 5.53 3.66
N ILE A 398 3.89 6.85 3.88
CA ILE A 398 4.46 7.50 5.06
C ILE A 398 3.80 6.99 6.34
N ILE A 399 2.47 6.86 6.37
CA ILE A 399 1.75 6.40 7.56
C ILE A 399 1.89 4.88 7.75
N ALA A 400 1.74 4.09 6.68
CA ALA A 400 1.75 2.64 6.74
C ALA A 400 3.11 2.06 7.16
N PHE A 401 4.20 2.69 6.72
CA PHE A 401 5.57 2.24 6.99
C PHE A 401 6.35 3.19 7.91
N GLY A 402 5.72 4.26 8.39
CA GLY A 402 6.31 5.22 9.33
C GLY A 402 6.56 4.63 10.72
N SER A 403 7.02 5.49 11.63
CA SER A 403 7.21 5.12 13.03
C SER A 403 5.88 5.14 13.77
N TRP A 404 5.37 3.95 14.12
CA TRP A 404 4.15 3.81 14.93
C TRP A 404 4.48 3.91 16.42
N GLU A 405 3.65 4.61 17.18
CA GLU A 405 3.78 4.75 18.64
C GLU A 405 3.38 3.48 19.42
N TYR A 406 2.82 2.48 18.75
CA TYR A 406 2.46 1.18 19.34
C TYR A 406 2.61 0.04 18.33
N SER A 407 2.69 -1.20 18.83
CA SER A 407 2.62 -2.40 18.01
C SER A 407 1.24 -3.06 18.15
N PRO A 408 0.66 -3.65 17.09
CA PRO A 408 -0.52 -4.50 17.22
C PRO A 408 -0.32 -5.64 18.24
N LEU A 409 0.92 -6.09 18.45
CA LEU A 409 1.28 -7.10 19.46
C LEU A 409 0.99 -6.66 20.91
N ASP A 410 0.85 -5.36 21.17
CA ASP A 410 0.58 -4.79 22.49
C ASP A 410 -0.93 -4.73 22.80
N LEU A 411 -1.79 -5.16 21.86
CA LEU A 411 -3.24 -5.08 22.01
C LEU A 411 -3.77 -6.26 22.84
N GLU A 412 -4.61 -5.93 23.82
CA GLU A 412 -5.40 -6.90 24.57
C GLU A 412 -6.70 -7.22 23.83
N ASN A 413 -7.32 -8.36 24.17
CA ASN A 413 -8.62 -8.74 23.60
C ASN A 413 -9.67 -7.66 23.91
N PRO A 414 -10.22 -6.95 22.91
CA PRO A 414 -11.25 -5.93 23.15
C PRO A 414 -12.61 -6.52 23.53
N PHE A 415 -12.80 -7.84 23.38
CA PHE A 415 -14.05 -8.57 23.65
C PHE A 415 -13.82 -9.73 24.62
N PRO A 416 -13.43 -9.48 25.89
CA PRO A 416 -13.12 -10.54 26.84
C PRO A 416 -14.33 -11.37 27.26
N ASN A 417 -15.56 -10.88 27.04
CA ASN A 417 -16.81 -11.57 27.37
C ASN A 417 -17.49 -12.19 26.14
N ASN A 418 -16.79 -12.29 25.01
CA ASN A 418 -17.32 -12.76 23.73
C ASN A 418 -18.54 -11.95 23.24
N GLU A 419 -18.59 -10.66 23.57
CA GLU A 419 -19.59 -9.71 23.08
C GLU A 419 -19.36 -9.25 21.64
N GLY A 420 -18.22 -9.65 21.06
CA GLY A 420 -17.78 -9.40 19.70
C GLY A 420 -16.58 -10.26 19.37
N SER A 421 -16.07 -10.14 18.14
CA SER A 421 -14.91 -10.91 17.68
C SER A 421 -14.03 -10.10 16.74
N VAL A 422 -12.77 -10.52 16.62
CA VAL A 422 -11.83 -10.00 15.62
C VAL A 422 -11.41 -11.13 14.71
N HIS A 423 -11.58 -10.94 13.40
CA HIS A 423 -11.23 -11.90 12.37
C HIS A 423 -10.11 -11.34 11.49
N LEU A 424 -9.12 -12.16 11.18
CA LEU A 424 -8.05 -11.81 10.23
C LEU A 424 -8.03 -12.82 9.09
N TRP A 425 -8.26 -12.35 7.87
CA TRP A 425 -8.31 -13.13 6.64
C TRP A 425 -7.04 -12.88 5.82
N GLN A 426 -6.36 -13.93 5.38
CA GLN A 426 -5.10 -13.81 4.64
C GLN A 426 -5.02 -14.87 3.54
N GLY A 427 -4.55 -14.48 2.35
CA GLY A 427 -4.16 -15.41 1.30
C GLY A 427 -2.73 -15.90 1.54
N ASP A 428 -2.47 -17.21 1.38
CA ASP A 428 -1.13 -17.77 1.58
C ASP A 428 -0.18 -17.53 0.39
N GLU A 429 -0.71 -17.10 -0.76
CA GLU A 429 0.03 -16.69 -1.97
C GLU A 429 0.04 -15.16 -2.16
N ASP A 430 -0.34 -14.39 -1.14
CA ASP A 430 -0.32 -12.93 -1.17
C ASP A 430 1.13 -12.40 -1.34
N LEU A 431 1.40 -11.79 -2.49
CA LEU A 431 2.71 -11.24 -2.84
C LEU A 431 2.92 -9.80 -2.35
N LEU A 432 1.85 -9.09 -2.00
CA LEU A 432 1.91 -7.73 -1.46
C LEU A 432 2.19 -7.78 0.04
N VAL A 433 1.44 -8.63 0.75
CA VAL A 433 1.53 -8.81 2.20
C VAL A 433 1.78 -10.29 2.50
N PRO A 434 3.06 -10.71 2.57
CA PRO A 434 3.38 -12.09 2.90
C PRO A 434 2.77 -12.51 4.25
N ALA A 435 2.10 -13.66 4.26
CA ALA A 435 1.38 -14.18 5.44
C ALA A 435 2.29 -14.41 6.67
N THR A 436 3.60 -14.50 6.49
CA THR A 436 4.61 -14.80 7.52
C THR A 436 4.45 -13.97 8.79
N LEU A 437 4.30 -12.65 8.67
CA LEU A 437 4.18 -11.77 9.84
C LEU A 437 2.78 -11.81 10.45
N GLN A 438 1.73 -12.02 9.65
CA GLN A 438 0.38 -12.22 10.18
C GLN A 438 0.28 -13.50 11.01
N ARG A 439 0.87 -14.60 10.53
CA ARG A 439 0.98 -15.87 11.28
C ARG A 439 1.66 -15.66 12.64
N PHE A 440 2.70 -14.84 12.71
CA PHE A 440 3.34 -14.52 14.00
C PHE A 440 2.44 -13.68 14.91
N ILE A 441 1.77 -12.65 14.37
CA ILE A 441 0.87 -11.78 15.14
C ILE A 441 -0.27 -12.60 15.75
N VAL A 442 -0.96 -13.44 14.98
CA VAL A 442 -2.09 -14.23 15.48
C VAL A 442 -1.66 -15.33 16.48
N GLN A 443 -0.43 -15.83 16.39
CA GLN A 443 0.13 -16.71 17.43
C GLN A 443 0.33 -15.98 18.77
N LYS A 444 0.63 -14.67 18.73
CA LYS A 444 0.79 -13.84 19.93
C LYS A 444 -0.54 -13.30 20.45
N LEU A 445 -1.53 -13.15 19.57
CA LEU A 445 -2.85 -12.61 19.86
C LEU A 445 -3.92 -13.69 19.61
N PRO A 446 -4.02 -14.71 20.48
CA PRO A 446 -4.91 -15.87 20.26
C PRO A 446 -6.40 -15.53 20.31
N TRP A 447 -6.75 -14.29 20.67
CA TRP A 447 -8.12 -13.76 20.60
C TRP A 447 -8.54 -13.40 19.16
N ILE A 448 -7.61 -13.40 18.21
CA ILE A 448 -7.91 -13.19 16.79
C ILE A 448 -8.27 -14.51 16.13
N HIS A 449 -9.44 -14.56 15.49
CA HIS A 449 -9.84 -15.68 14.64
C HIS A 449 -9.13 -15.56 13.28
N TYR A 450 -8.07 -16.33 13.09
CA TYR A 450 -7.29 -16.34 11.85
C TYR A 450 -7.88 -17.29 10.81
N HIS A 451 -8.04 -16.79 9.58
CA HIS A 451 -8.55 -17.52 8.42
C HIS A 451 -7.53 -17.38 7.29
N GLU A 452 -6.83 -18.47 6.98
CA GLU A 452 -5.86 -18.50 5.88
C GLU A 452 -6.42 -19.28 4.70
N LEU A 453 -6.47 -18.64 3.53
CA LEU A 453 -7.03 -19.22 2.31
C LEU A 453 -5.90 -19.71 1.41
N LYS A 454 -5.89 -21.03 1.19
CA LYS A 454 -4.89 -21.70 0.35
C LYS A 454 -5.06 -21.33 -1.12
N GLY A 455 -3.96 -21.02 -1.80
CA GLY A 455 -3.90 -20.65 -3.22
C GLY A 455 -4.45 -19.25 -3.50
N SER A 456 -4.75 -18.47 -2.47
CA SER A 456 -5.36 -17.14 -2.61
C SER A 456 -4.29 -16.05 -2.46
N GLY A 457 -4.35 -15.04 -3.32
CA GLY A 457 -3.49 -13.86 -3.25
C GLY A 457 -4.08 -12.74 -2.41
N HIS A 458 -3.61 -11.51 -2.67
CA HIS A 458 -4.04 -10.31 -1.96
C HIS A 458 -5.52 -10.00 -2.20
N LEU A 459 -6.03 -10.33 -3.39
CA LEU A 459 -7.40 -10.06 -3.88
C LEU A 459 -8.44 -11.06 -3.38
N LEU A 460 -8.14 -11.85 -2.35
CA LEU A 460 -9.02 -12.92 -1.83
C LEU A 460 -10.48 -12.50 -1.61
N ALA A 461 -10.74 -11.26 -1.19
CA ALA A 461 -12.10 -10.77 -0.96
C ALA A 461 -12.92 -10.56 -2.25
N HIS A 462 -12.28 -10.65 -3.42
CA HIS A 462 -12.90 -10.61 -4.73
C HIS A 462 -13.26 -11.99 -5.30
N ALA A 463 -12.85 -13.07 -4.63
CA ALA A 463 -13.25 -14.42 -4.99
C ALA A 463 -14.72 -14.68 -4.58
N ASP A 464 -15.43 -15.46 -5.39
CA ASP A 464 -16.86 -15.69 -5.23
C ASP A 464 -17.16 -16.41 -3.90
N GLY A 465 -18.16 -15.92 -3.16
CA GLY A 465 -18.58 -16.46 -1.86
C GLY A 465 -17.64 -16.16 -0.68
N VAL A 466 -16.46 -15.58 -0.91
CA VAL A 466 -15.55 -15.19 0.19
C VAL A 466 -16.13 -14.02 0.98
N GLY A 467 -16.70 -13.02 0.31
CA GLY A 467 -17.41 -11.90 0.96
C GLY A 467 -18.52 -12.38 1.89
N ASP A 468 -19.38 -13.28 1.41
CA ASP A 468 -20.44 -13.93 2.20
C ASP A 468 -19.90 -14.59 3.45
N THR A 469 -18.80 -15.34 3.31
CA THR A 469 -18.17 -16.07 4.41
C THR A 469 -17.57 -15.12 5.44
N ILE A 470 -16.93 -14.04 5.00
CA ILE A 470 -16.37 -12.99 5.87
C ILE A 470 -17.49 -12.36 6.71
N ILE A 471 -18.59 -11.92 6.07
CA ILE A 471 -19.70 -11.25 6.77
C ILE A 471 -20.41 -12.20 7.72
N LYS A 472 -20.71 -13.44 7.31
CA LYS A 472 -21.31 -14.45 8.19
C LYS A 472 -20.44 -14.74 9.42
N SER A 473 -19.11 -14.82 9.23
CA SER A 473 -18.16 -15.03 10.32
C SER A 473 -18.15 -13.88 11.32
N LEU A 474 -18.12 -12.64 10.83
CA LEU A 474 -18.15 -11.43 11.64
C LEU A 474 -19.43 -11.30 12.47
N LEU A 475 -20.57 -11.64 11.87
CA LEU A 475 -21.88 -11.48 12.49
C LEU A 475 -22.32 -12.71 13.29
N HIS A 476 -21.46 -13.73 13.39
CA HIS A 476 -21.72 -15.00 14.08
C HIS A 476 -22.97 -15.74 13.58
N VAL A 477 -23.28 -15.64 12.29
CA VAL A 477 -24.42 -16.32 11.67
C VAL A 477 -23.94 -17.54 10.89
N LYS A 478 -24.51 -18.71 11.19
CA LYS A 478 -24.20 -19.98 10.51
C LYS A 478 -24.89 -20.10 9.16
#